data_AF-A0A2A3HC89-F1
#
_entry.id   AF-A0A2A3HC89-F1
#
_cell.length_a   1.000
_cell.length_b   1.000
_cell.length_c   1.000
_cell.angle_alpha   90.00
_cell.angle_beta   90.00
_cell.angle_gamma   90.00
#
_symmetry.space_group_name_H-M   'P 1'
#
loop_
_entity.id
_entity.type
_entity.pdbx_description
1 polymer ?
#
loop_
_entity_poly.entity_id
_entity_poly.type
_entity_poly.pdbx_seq_one_letter_code
_entity_poly.pdbx_strand_id
1 'polypeptide(L)'
;MRYWHMDALIDRAALGVTELLSNVHQHAQPDKLCTVSIELLLDRLTVSVYDHDPRLPEVRSVDPTSTCGRGLAMVAAMSESWGVRPEGESGKVVWFTLPAPAAPAATPVLAAPAVAAPARTPYDTACATALRQTVDGLRPEHAPARSAVAG
;
A
#
# COMPACT_ATOMS: atom_id res chain seq x y z
N MET A 1 9.51 -2.45 10.69
CA MET A 1 8.22 -3.18 10.68
C MET A 1 7.77 -3.63 12.06
N ARG A 2 8.48 -4.53 12.77
CA ARG A 2 8.13 -4.89 14.16
C ARG A 2 8.14 -3.69 15.12
N TYR A 3 9.10 -2.80 14.95
CA TYR A 3 9.18 -1.53 15.70
C TYR A 3 7.98 -0.60 15.46
N TRP A 4 7.29 -0.74 14.31
CA TRP A 4 6.09 0.03 13.98
C TRP A 4 4.80 -0.77 14.18
N HIS A 5 4.88 -1.98 14.76
CA HIS A 5 3.74 -2.89 14.94
C HIS A 5 3.00 -3.24 13.63
N MET A 6 3.74 -3.32 12.52
CA MET A 6 3.22 -3.61 11.18
C MET A 6 3.54 -5.03 10.74
N ASP A 7 3.27 -6.03 11.58
CA ASP A 7 3.64 -7.43 11.32
C ASP A 7 2.98 -7.98 10.04
N ALA A 8 1.73 -7.57 9.77
CA ALA A 8 0.97 -7.98 8.58
C ALA A 8 1.56 -7.49 7.24
N LEU A 9 2.55 -6.59 7.28
CA LEU A 9 3.25 -6.08 6.10
C LEU A 9 4.62 -6.71 5.89
N ILE A 10 5.14 -7.49 6.84
CA ILE A 10 6.51 -8.02 6.78
C ILE A 10 6.70 -8.86 5.51
N ASP A 11 5.83 -9.82 5.24
CA ASP A 11 6.00 -10.76 4.12
C ASP A 11 5.95 -10.03 2.77
N ARG A 12 5.01 -9.10 2.60
CA ARG A 12 4.88 -8.29 1.37
C ARG A 12 6.06 -7.35 1.20
N ALA A 13 6.50 -6.68 2.25
CA ALA A 13 7.64 -5.77 2.19
C ALA A 13 8.94 -6.55 1.90
N ALA A 14 9.14 -7.70 2.56
CA ALA A 14 10.31 -8.55 2.34
C ALA A 14 10.35 -9.06 0.90
N LEU A 15 9.23 -9.57 0.38
CA LEU A 15 9.12 -10.01 -1.00
C LEU A 15 9.49 -8.87 -1.98
N GLY A 16 8.93 -7.68 -1.80
CA GLY A 16 9.24 -6.53 -2.66
C GLY A 16 10.69 -6.09 -2.59
N VAL A 17 11.28 -6.08 -1.39
CA VAL A 17 12.72 -5.81 -1.23
C VAL A 17 13.54 -6.86 -1.97
N THR A 18 13.21 -8.15 -1.84
CA THR A 18 13.93 -9.23 -2.55
C THR A 18 13.86 -9.07 -4.06
N GLU A 19 12.69 -8.74 -4.61
CA GLU A 19 12.54 -8.50 -6.05
C GLU A 19 13.35 -7.28 -6.52
N LEU A 20 13.33 -6.17 -5.77
CA LEU A 20 14.11 -4.98 -6.10
C LEU A 20 15.62 -5.23 -5.98
N LEU A 21 16.08 -5.90 -4.93
CA LEU A 21 17.49 -6.26 -4.77
C LEU A 21 17.97 -7.25 -5.83
N SER A 22 17.10 -8.18 -6.25
CA SER A 22 17.39 -9.10 -7.35
C SER A 22 17.57 -8.33 -8.66
N ASN A 23 16.74 -7.31 -8.92
CA ASN A 23 16.91 -6.44 -10.09
C ASN A 23 18.24 -5.69 -10.05
N VAL A 24 18.63 -5.12 -8.91
CA VAL A 24 19.95 -4.47 -8.75
C VAL A 24 21.07 -5.48 -9.03
N HIS A 25 21.01 -6.64 -8.39
CA HIS A 25 22.02 -7.68 -8.56
C HIS A 25 22.17 -8.11 -10.03
N GLN A 26 21.06 -8.31 -10.74
CA GLN A 26 21.08 -8.75 -12.14
C GLN A 26 21.46 -7.65 -13.12
N HIS A 27 21.04 -6.40 -12.89
CA HIS A 27 21.06 -5.37 -13.93
C HIS A 27 21.96 -4.17 -13.64
N ALA A 28 22.17 -3.78 -12.38
CA ALA A 28 22.91 -2.56 -12.05
C ALA A 28 24.37 -2.65 -12.51
N GLN A 29 24.84 -1.60 -13.17
CA GLN A 29 26.23 -1.41 -13.57
C GLN A 29 26.63 0.05 -13.25
N PRO A 30 27.90 0.32 -12.90
CA PRO A 30 29.04 -0.60 -12.91
C PRO A 30 29.12 -1.55 -11.70
N ASP A 31 28.50 -1.19 -10.58
CA ASP A 31 28.55 -1.95 -9.33
C ASP A 31 27.15 -2.41 -8.86
N LYS A 32 27.12 -3.15 -7.75
CA LYS A 32 25.89 -3.69 -7.13
C LYS A 32 25.53 -3.00 -5.83
N LEU A 33 26.16 -1.85 -5.54
CA LEU A 33 25.86 -1.09 -4.34
C LEU A 33 24.49 -0.45 -4.50
N CYS A 34 23.69 -0.57 -3.45
CA CYS A 34 22.38 0.05 -3.39
C CYS A 34 22.05 0.45 -1.95
N THR A 35 21.15 1.41 -1.83
CA THR A 35 20.63 1.87 -0.54
C THR A 35 19.14 1.52 -0.49
N VAL A 36 18.77 0.75 0.53
CA VAL A 36 17.36 0.45 0.82
C VAL A 36 16.87 1.43 1.88
N SER A 37 15.80 2.16 1.56
CA SER A 37 15.10 3.03 2.49
C SER A 37 13.69 2.52 2.72
N ILE A 38 13.26 2.53 3.98
CA ILE A 38 11.90 2.14 4.39
C ILE A 38 11.35 3.28 5.22
N GLU A 39 10.28 3.88 4.74
CA GLU A 39 9.64 5.04 5.35
C GLU A 39 8.17 4.72 5.63
N LEU A 40 7.73 5.02 6.85
CA LEU A 40 6.32 4.93 7.23
C LEU A 40 5.79 6.34 7.43
N LEU A 41 4.87 6.77 6.58
CA LEU A 41 4.21 8.06 6.67
C LEU A 41 2.70 7.85 6.65
N LEU A 42 2.03 8.27 7.73
CA LEU A 42 0.59 8.07 7.92
C LEU A 42 0.20 6.59 7.80
N ASP A 43 -0.61 6.27 6.80
CA ASP A 43 -1.17 4.96 6.46
C ASP A 43 -0.43 4.30 5.28
N ARG A 44 0.82 4.69 5.04
CA ARG A 44 1.59 4.23 3.87
C ARG A 44 3.02 3.87 4.25
N LEU A 45 3.38 2.63 3.98
CA LEU A 45 4.77 2.18 3.98
C LEU A 45 5.35 2.34 2.58
N THR A 46 6.41 3.12 2.43
CA THR A 46 7.17 3.25 1.20
C THR A 46 8.50 2.51 1.36
N VAL A 47 8.79 1.64 0.42
CA VAL A 47 10.10 0.98 0.29
C VAL A 47 10.74 1.46 -0.99
N SER A 48 11.98 1.91 -0.91
CA SER A 48 12.74 2.41 -2.04
C SER A 48 14.13 1.80 -2.07
N VAL A 49 14.63 1.55 -3.28
CA VAL A 49 15.98 1.05 -3.54
C VAL A 49 16.62 2.01 -4.53
N TYR A 50 17.67 2.69 -4.08
CA TYR A 50 18.54 3.49 -4.94
C TYR A 50 19.71 2.63 -5.43
N ASP A 51 20.02 2.67 -6.72
CA ASP A 51 21.24 2.09 -7.30
C ASP A 51 21.91 3.08 -8.26
N HIS A 52 23.21 2.88 -8.51
CA HIS A 52 24.06 3.81 -9.28
C HIS A 52 23.91 3.72 -10.80
N ASP A 53 22.92 2.97 -11.30
CA ASP A 53 22.71 2.77 -12.73
C ASP A 53 21.52 3.63 -13.21
N PRO A 54 21.75 4.64 -14.06
CA PRO A 54 20.69 5.53 -14.53
C PRO A 54 19.72 4.84 -15.51
N ARG A 55 20.03 3.62 -15.99
CA ARG A 55 19.17 2.89 -16.91
C ARG A 55 17.87 2.49 -16.22
N LEU A 56 16.75 2.99 -16.73
CA LEU A 56 15.43 2.67 -16.21
C LEU A 56 15.09 1.20 -16.48
N PRO A 57 14.46 0.51 -15.52
CA PRO A 57 14.09 -0.88 -15.70
C PRO A 57 12.94 -0.99 -16.72
N GLU A 58 13.04 -1.97 -17.60
CA GLU A 58 11.99 -2.28 -18.57
C GLU A 58 10.95 -3.22 -17.95
N VAL A 59 9.69 -2.79 -17.93
CA VAL A 59 8.57 -3.67 -17.57
C VAL A 59 8.25 -4.52 -18.79
N ARG A 60 8.74 -5.76 -18.82
CA ARG A 60 8.44 -6.70 -19.89
C ARG A 60 7.13 -7.42 -19.62
N SER A 61 6.31 -7.61 -20.65
CA SER A 61 5.24 -8.61 -20.63
C SER A 61 5.90 -9.99 -20.67
N VAL A 62 6.00 -10.62 -19.51
CA VAL A 62 6.67 -11.92 -19.37
C VAL A 62 5.68 -13.04 -19.65
N ASP A 63 6.10 -14.01 -20.48
CA ASP A 63 5.35 -15.25 -20.70
C ASP A 63 5.10 -15.98 -19.36
N PRO A 64 3.90 -16.54 -19.11
CA PRO A 64 3.60 -17.28 -17.88
C PRO A 64 4.60 -18.37 -17.51
N THR A 65 5.32 -18.95 -18.48
CA THR A 65 6.32 -20.02 -18.26
C THR A 65 7.75 -19.50 -18.07
N SER A 66 8.00 -18.21 -18.26
CA SER A 66 9.33 -17.64 -18.03
C SER A 66 9.62 -17.56 -16.53
N THR A 67 10.87 -17.89 -16.18
CA THR A 67 11.40 -17.84 -14.82
C THR A 67 12.10 -16.53 -14.49
N CYS A 68 12.34 -15.65 -15.47
CA CYS A 68 13.00 -14.36 -15.30
C CYS A 68 12.10 -13.17 -15.70
N GLY A 69 12.36 -11.99 -15.15
CA GLY A 69 11.67 -10.74 -15.49
C GLY A 69 10.31 -10.52 -14.82
N ARG A 70 9.87 -11.40 -13.91
CA ARG A 70 8.59 -11.27 -13.21
C ARG A 70 8.64 -10.34 -12.00
N GLY A 71 9.83 -9.96 -11.53
CA GLY A 71 9.99 -9.26 -10.25
C GLY A 71 9.22 -7.95 -10.17
N LEU A 72 9.36 -7.07 -11.18
CA LEU A 72 8.58 -5.83 -11.21
C LEU A 72 7.08 -6.05 -11.42
N ALA A 73 6.67 -7.10 -12.13
CA ALA A 73 5.27 -7.45 -12.27
C ALA A 73 4.67 -7.94 -10.93
N MET A 74 5.46 -8.67 -10.12
CA MET A 74 5.08 -9.09 -8.78
C MET A 74 4.99 -7.90 -7.82
N VAL A 75 5.99 -7.01 -7.86
CA VAL A 75 5.96 -5.74 -7.12
C VAL A 75 4.70 -4.95 -7.48
N ALA A 76 4.41 -4.79 -8.76
CA ALA A 76 3.21 -4.11 -9.24
C ALA A 76 1.92 -4.76 -8.72
N ALA A 77 1.83 -6.09 -8.73
CA ALA A 77 0.63 -6.81 -8.32
C ALA A 77 0.33 -6.73 -6.81
N MET A 78 1.35 -6.60 -5.97
CA MET A 78 1.18 -6.58 -4.50
C MET A 78 1.21 -5.18 -3.88
N SER A 79 1.71 -4.19 -4.64
CA SER A 79 1.82 -2.79 -4.20
C SER A 79 0.52 -2.02 -4.41
N GLU A 80 0.27 -1.00 -3.59
CA GLU A 80 -0.77 -0.01 -3.88
C GLU A 80 -0.34 0.93 -5.00
N SER A 81 0.94 1.32 -4.99
CA SER A 81 1.59 2.03 -6.08
C SER A 81 3.08 1.70 -6.11
N TRP A 82 3.69 1.83 -7.27
CA TRP A 82 5.13 1.66 -7.45
C TRP A 82 5.60 2.56 -8.59
N GLY A 83 6.91 2.76 -8.68
CA GLY A 83 7.47 3.54 -9.76
C GLY A 83 8.99 3.60 -9.75
N VAL A 84 9.51 4.41 -10.67
CA VAL A 84 10.93 4.68 -10.82
C VAL A 84 11.11 6.18 -10.88
N ARG A 85 12.06 6.71 -10.11
CA ARG A 85 12.48 8.11 -10.15
C ARG A 85 13.96 8.17 -10.56
N PRO A 86 14.31 8.77 -11.70
CA PRO A 86 15.71 9.05 -12.03
C PRO A 86 16.33 10.00 -11.00
N GLU A 87 17.58 9.77 -10.62
CA GLU A 87 18.32 10.62 -9.68
C GLU A 87 19.52 11.22 -10.45
N GLY A 88 19.20 12.12 -11.38
CA GLY A 88 20.16 12.67 -12.35
C GLY A 88 20.78 11.60 -13.25
N GLU A 89 22.06 11.78 -13.58
CA GLU A 89 22.84 10.80 -14.34
C GLU A 89 23.51 9.74 -13.43
N SER A 90 23.41 9.91 -12.11
CA SER A 90 24.10 9.09 -11.11
C SER A 90 23.39 7.81 -10.72
N GLY A 91 22.12 7.64 -11.09
CA GLY A 91 21.37 6.47 -10.69
C GLY A 91 19.86 6.64 -10.79
N LYS A 92 19.16 5.74 -10.10
CA LYS A 92 17.70 5.73 -10.03
C LYS A 92 17.22 5.19 -8.70
N VAL A 93 16.00 5.56 -8.34
CA VAL A 93 15.25 5.01 -7.22
C VAL A 93 14.07 4.21 -7.77
N VAL A 94 14.04 2.91 -7.50
CA VAL A 94 12.84 2.07 -7.71
C VAL A 94 12.12 1.94 -6.38
N TRP A 95 10.81 2.16 -6.37
CA TRP A 95 10.05 2.18 -5.13
C TRP A 95 8.69 1.50 -5.28
N PHE A 96 8.14 1.05 -4.16
CA PHE A 96 6.76 0.59 -4.04
C PHE A 96 6.16 1.01 -2.69
N THR A 97 4.84 1.04 -2.63
CA THR A 97 4.09 1.36 -1.42
C THR A 97 3.13 0.24 -1.04
N LEU A 98 2.96 0.06 0.27
CA LEU A 98 1.97 -0.82 0.86
C LEU A 98 1.05 0.00 1.78
N PRO A 99 -0.26 -0.29 1.78
CA PRO A 99 -1.17 0.33 2.72
C PRO A 99 -0.83 -0.16 4.13
N ALA A 100 -0.45 0.76 5.01
CA ALA A 100 -0.22 0.49 6.41
C ALA A 100 -1.51 0.75 7.18
N PRO A 101 -2.00 -0.22 7.98
CA PRO A 101 -3.14 0.04 8.84
C PRO A 101 -2.81 1.23 9.73
N ALA A 102 -3.67 2.26 9.72
CA ALA A 102 -3.59 3.32 10.72
C ALA A 102 -3.60 2.65 12.10
N ALA A 103 -2.71 3.07 12.99
CA ALA A 103 -2.79 2.66 14.39
C ALA A 103 -4.25 2.86 14.83
N PRO A 104 -4.93 1.83 15.37
CA PRO A 104 -6.33 2.00 15.74
C PRO A 104 -6.38 3.21 16.66
N ALA A 105 -7.09 4.25 16.22
CA ALA A 105 -7.46 5.33 17.12
C ALA A 105 -8.07 4.61 18.32
N ALA A 106 -7.42 4.73 19.49
CA ALA A 106 -7.91 4.10 20.70
C ALA A 106 -9.39 4.41 20.75
N THR A 107 -10.23 3.39 20.58
CA THR A 107 -11.67 3.57 20.67
C THR A 107 -11.85 4.26 22.01
N PRO A 108 -12.37 5.51 22.06
CA PRO A 108 -12.68 6.07 23.36
C PRO A 108 -13.69 5.08 23.93
N VAL A 109 -13.26 4.32 24.94
CA VAL A 109 -14.17 3.51 25.72
C VAL A 109 -15.07 4.56 26.33
N LEU A 110 -16.22 4.78 25.70
CA LEU A 110 -17.27 5.61 26.24
C LEU A 110 -17.52 5.00 27.61
N ALA A 111 -17.10 5.71 28.65
CA ALA A 111 -17.26 5.25 30.02
C ALA A 111 -18.74 4.90 30.19
N ALA A 112 -19.02 3.61 30.40
CA ALA A 112 -20.36 3.17 30.68
C ALA A 112 -20.86 3.98 31.89
N PRO A 113 -22.02 4.65 31.83
CA PRO A 113 -22.58 5.23 33.02
C PRO A 113 -22.92 4.08 33.98
N ALA A 114 -22.40 4.17 35.19
CA ALA A 114 -22.74 3.26 36.27
C ALA A 114 -24.23 3.45 36.64
N VAL A 115 -25.02 2.42 36.31
CA VAL A 115 -26.21 1.88 37.01
C VAL A 115 -27.42 2.81 37.27
N ALA A 116 -28.57 2.41 36.69
CA ALA A 116 -29.76 2.06 37.49
C ALA A 116 -30.73 1.20 36.64
N ALA A 117 -31.07 0.01 37.15
CA ALA A 117 -32.13 -0.88 36.65
C ALA A 117 -33.49 -0.52 37.32
N PRO A 118 -34.63 -1.12 36.94
CA PRO A 118 -35.68 -0.44 36.19
C PRO A 118 -37.01 -0.29 36.96
N ALA A 119 -37.89 0.62 36.51
CA ALA A 119 -39.31 0.57 36.88
C ALA A 119 -40.24 1.12 35.78
N ARG A 120 -40.91 0.18 35.11
CA ARG A 120 -42.33 0.12 34.67
C ARG A 120 -42.89 1.20 33.70
N THR A 121 -43.42 0.69 32.59
CA THR A 121 -44.38 1.26 31.62
C THR A 121 -45.80 1.43 32.24
N PRO A 122 -46.89 1.84 31.52
CA PRO A 122 -47.05 2.30 30.12
C PRO A 122 -47.94 3.58 29.94
N TYR A 123 -47.76 4.35 28.87
CA TYR A 123 -48.92 4.92 28.15
C TYR A 123 -48.57 5.29 26.70
N ASP A 124 -49.50 4.91 25.81
CA ASP A 124 -49.60 5.19 24.38
C ASP A 124 -49.49 6.67 24.02
N THR A 125 -49.01 6.98 22.81
CA THR A 125 -49.82 7.62 21.75
C THR A 125 -49.07 7.58 20.41
N ALA A 126 -49.82 7.23 19.37
CA ALA A 126 -49.43 6.99 17.97
C ALA A 126 -49.11 8.24 17.13
N CYS A 127 -48.90 7.98 15.82
CA CYS A 127 -48.68 8.86 14.64
C CYS A 127 -47.19 9.04 14.24
N ALA A 128 -46.75 8.90 12.99
CA ALA A 128 -47.42 8.59 11.72
C ALA A 128 -46.38 8.17 10.66
N THR A 129 -46.84 7.32 9.74
CA THR A 129 -46.63 7.29 8.27
C THR A 129 -45.25 7.52 7.65
N ALA A 130 -44.75 6.43 7.05
CA ALA A 130 -44.04 6.27 5.79
C ALA A 130 -43.51 7.50 5.02
N LEU A 131 -42.27 7.39 4.54
CA LEU A 131 -41.95 7.37 3.10
C LEU A 131 -40.54 6.81 2.83
N ARG A 132 -40.44 6.20 1.65
CA ARG A 132 -39.38 5.34 1.11
C ARG A 132 -38.21 6.13 0.52
N GLN A 133 -37.21 5.36 0.06
CA GLN A 133 -36.25 5.59 -1.05
C GLN A 133 -34.81 5.87 -0.57
N THR A 134 -33.73 5.33 -1.12
CA THR A 134 -33.47 4.31 -2.15
C THR A 134 -32.00 3.92 -1.98
N VAL A 135 -31.67 2.63 -2.12
CA VAL A 135 -30.30 2.13 -2.18
C VAL A 135 -29.93 1.96 -3.65
N ASP A 136 -28.97 2.76 -4.12
CA ASP A 136 -28.11 2.50 -5.28
C ASP A 136 -26.72 2.93 -4.79
N GLY A 137 -25.69 2.07 -4.68
CA GLY A 137 -25.25 1.11 -5.68
C GLY A 137 -24.25 1.82 -6.59
N LEU A 138 -22.95 1.82 -6.23
CA LEU A 138 -21.83 1.77 -7.18
C LEU A 138 -20.48 1.61 -6.45
N ARG A 139 -19.75 0.63 -6.98
CA ARG A 139 -18.43 0.10 -6.64
C ARG A 139 -17.33 1.11 -7.06
N PRO A 140 -16.22 1.28 -6.33
CA PRO A 140 -15.11 2.09 -6.82
C PRO A 140 -14.36 1.32 -7.93
N GLU A 141 -14.20 1.97 -9.09
CA GLU A 141 -13.33 1.52 -10.16
C GLU A 141 -11.84 1.76 -9.82
N HIS A 142 -10.99 0.82 -10.24
CA HIS A 142 -9.55 0.89 -10.10
C HIS A 142 -8.97 1.98 -11.03
N ALA A 143 -8.09 2.82 -10.49
CA ALA A 143 -7.36 3.83 -11.24
C ALA A 143 -6.14 3.22 -11.95
N PRO A 144 -5.87 3.54 -13.24
CA PRO A 144 -4.65 3.10 -13.92
C PRO A 144 -3.45 4.01 -13.59
N ALA A 145 -2.29 3.39 -13.37
CA ALA A 145 -1.01 4.10 -13.20
C ALA A 145 -0.64 4.85 -14.48
N ARG A 146 -0.44 6.17 -14.39
CA ARG A 146 0.07 6.99 -15.50
C ARG A 146 1.59 7.11 -15.42
N SER A 147 2.25 6.70 -16.50
CA SER A 147 3.64 7.03 -16.79
C SER A 147 3.75 8.54 -17.06
N ALA A 148 4.53 9.25 -16.26
CA ALA A 148 4.93 10.62 -16.54
C ALA A 148 6.39 10.60 -17.01
N VAL A 149 6.58 10.61 -18.33
CA VAL A 149 7.85 11.05 -18.94
C VAL A 149 7.70 12.56 -19.13
N ALA A 150 8.51 13.35 -18.42
CA ALA A 150 8.72 14.76 -18.75
C ALA A 150 9.84 14.85 -19.80
N GLY A 151 9.59 15.63 -20.84
CA GLY A 151 10.60 16.02 -21.84
C GLY A 151 11.48 17.17 -21.39
#